data_AF-A0A4Q5WIL7-F1
#
_entry.id   AF-A0A4Q5WIL7-F1
#
_cell.length_a   1.000
_cell.length_b   1.000
_cell.length_c   1.000
_cell.angle_alpha   90.00
_cell.angle_beta   90.00
_cell.angle_gamma   90.00
#
_symmetry.space_group_name_H-M   'P 1'
#
loop_
_entity.id
_entity.type
_entity.pdbx_description
1 polymer ?
#
loop_
_entity_poly.entity_id
_entity_poly.type
_entity_poly.pdbx_seq_one_letter_code
_entity_poly.pdbx_strand_id
1 'polypeptide(L)'
;MTYGGVSLFVVPFAVYPIAVALFRKSNIPKRLIPASIALGSFTFTMTALPGTPQIQNAIPMPFFGTNTYAAPTIGIIASIIMFSGGILWLNHRVKNLKTEGFGNYPEEIDSDDKENNLPIFAKAILPIL
;
A
#
# COMPACT_ATOMS: atom_id res chain seq x y z
N MET A 1 -9.93 -3.53 -5.02
CA MET A 1 -8.89 -4.56 -4.82
C MET A 1 -9.41 -5.74 -4.03
N THR A 2 -10.13 -5.49 -2.93
CA THR A 2 -10.81 -6.50 -2.11
C THR A 2 -11.92 -7.29 -2.80
N TYR A 3 -12.59 -6.74 -3.81
CA TYR A 3 -13.63 -7.44 -4.58
C TYR A 3 -13.11 -8.37 -5.69
N GLY A 4 -11.81 -8.33 -6.00
CA GLY A 4 -11.24 -9.06 -7.15
C GLY A 4 -10.38 -10.27 -6.79
N GLY A 5 -10.26 -10.64 -5.52
CA GLY A 5 -9.34 -11.71 -5.07
C GLY A 5 -7.85 -11.37 -5.22
N VAL A 6 -7.52 -10.12 -5.58
CA VAL A 6 -6.13 -9.66 -5.71
C VAL A 6 -5.54 -9.48 -4.32
N SER A 7 -4.51 -10.27 -4.02
CA SER A 7 -3.79 -10.20 -2.77
C SER A 7 -3.19 -8.80 -2.56
N LEU A 8 -3.50 -8.20 -1.41
CA LEU A 8 -3.00 -6.89 -1.00
C LEU A 8 -1.46 -6.85 -0.94
N PHE A 9 -0.80 -8.01 -0.86
CA PHE A 9 0.66 -8.13 -0.90
C PHE A 9 1.26 -7.88 -2.30
N VAL A 10 0.48 -8.04 -3.37
CA VAL A 10 0.97 -7.87 -4.76
C VAL A 10 0.85 -6.43 -5.23
N VAL A 11 -0.11 -5.68 -4.68
CA VAL A 11 -0.43 -4.31 -5.10
C VAL A 11 0.77 -3.36 -5.01
N PRO A 12 1.57 -3.35 -3.93
CA PRO A 12 2.72 -2.45 -3.85
C PRO A 12 3.71 -2.67 -4.98
N PHE A 13 3.95 -3.92 -5.41
CA PHE A 13 4.89 -4.22 -6.49
C PHE A 13 4.46 -3.63 -7.83
N ALA A 14 3.16 -3.67 -8.13
CA ALA A 14 2.63 -3.11 -9.37
C ALA A 14 2.52 -1.57 -9.34
N VAL A 15 2.16 -1.01 -8.18
CA VAL A 15 1.85 0.42 -8.05
C VAL A 15 3.08 1.26 -7.72
N TYR A 16 4.12 0.68 -7.10
CA TYR A 16 5.30 1.41 -6.65
C TYR A 16 6.04 2.15 -7.78
N PRO A 17 6.33 1.56 -8.96
CA PRO A 17 7.01 2.29 -10.04
C PRO A 17 6.24 3.53 -10.51
N ILE A 18 4.90 3.40 -10.60
CA ILE A 18 3.99 4.50 -10.96
C ILE A 18 4.02 5.59 -9.89
N ALA A 19 3.95 5.20 -8.62
CA ALA A 19 4.00 6.13 -7.49
C ALA A 19 5.34 6.88 -7.43
N VAL A 20 6.46 6.19 -7.66
CA VAL A 20 7.80 6.79 -7.72
C VAL A 20 7.86 7.87 -8.81
N ALA A 21 7.40 7.55 -10.03
CA ALA A 21 7.37 8.52 -11.14
C ALA A 21 6.51 9.75 -10.81
N LEU A 22 5.33 9.54 -10.21
CA LEU A 22 4.39 10.61 -9.88
C LEU A 22 4.91 11.53 -8.76
N PHE A 23 5.51 10.94 -7.72
CA PHE A 23 6.09 11.65 -6.58
C PHE A 23 7.33 12.43 -7.01
N ARG A 24 8.15 11.86 -7.90
CA ARG A 24 9.32 12.54 -8.49
C ARG A 24 8.88 13.76 -9.30
N LYS A 25 7.90 13.61 -10.19
CA LYS A 25 7.35 14.71 -10.99
C LYS A 25 6.74 15.83 -10.13
N SER A 26 6.17 15.47 -8.98
CA SER A 26 5.54 16.42 -8.06
C SER A 26 6.49 16.93 -6.96
N ASN A 27 7.76 16.52 -6.97
CA ASN A 27 8.76 16.80 -5.93
C ASN A 27 8.28 16.51 -4.50
N ILE A 28 7.56 15.40 -4.32
CA ILE A 28 7.04 14.94 -3.02
C ILE A 28 8.03 13.93 -2.41
N PRO A 29 8.30 13.95 -1.09
CA PRO A 29 9.21 12.99 -0.46
C PRO A 29 8.86 11.52 -0.71
N LYS A 30 9.85 10.74 -1.18
CA LYS A 30 9.71 9.30 -1.49
C LYS A 30 9.15 8.49 -0.31
N ARG A 31 9.47 8.86 0.93
CA ARG A 31 8.98 8.20 2.16
C ARG A 31 7.46 8.26 2.36
N LEU A 32 6.75 9.11 1.63
CA LEU A 32 5.28 9.19 1.66
C LEU A 32 4.61 8.20 0.69
N ILE A 33 5.36 7.55 -0.20
CA ILE A 33 4.84 6.53 -1.12
C ILE A 33 4.23 5.35 -0.36
N PRO A 34 4.92 4.71 0.61
CA PRO A 34 4.33 3.60 1.36
C PRO A 34 3.05 4.01 2.10
N ALA A 35 3.02 5.20 2.70
CA ALA A 35 1.84 5.72 3.38
C ALA A 35 0.66 5.93 2.42
N SER A 36 0.92 6.39 1.19
CA SER A 36 -0.11 6.64 0.17
C SER A 36 -0.68 5.33 -0.38
N ILE A 37 0.18 4.34 -0.65
CA ILE A 37 -0.24 2.99 -1.05
C ILE A 37 -1.05 2.34 0.08
N ALA A 38 -0.57 2.45 1.32
CA ALA A 38 -1.25 1.89 2.48
C ALA A 38 -2.63 2.52 2.70
N LEU A 39 -2.74 3.85 2.55
CA LEU A 39 -4.01 4.55 2.61
C LEU A 39 -5.02 3.97 1.60
N GLY A 40 -4.63 3.86 0.33
CA GLY A 40 -5.51 3.38 -0.73
C GLY A 40 -5.80 1.88 -0.69
N SER A 41 -4.94 1.08 -0.04
CA SER A 41 -5.03 -0.39 -0.07
C SER A 41 -5.63 -0.99 1.20
N PHE A 42 -5.29 -0.45 2.38
CA PHE A 42 -5.59 -1.04 3.68
C PHE A 42 -6.66 -0.29 4.49
N THR A 43 -7.16 0.85 4.03
CA THR A 43 -8.16 1.64 4.79
C THR A 43 -9.57 1.43 4.24
N PHE A 44 -10.19 2.46 3.65
CA PHE A 44 -11.58 2.46 3.19
C PHE A 44 -11.91 1.33 2.22
N THR A 45 -10.98 0.96 1.33
CA THR A 45 -11.16 -0.15 0.40
C THR A 45 -11.19 -1.53 1.07
N MET A 46 -10.53 -1.67 2.22
CA MET A 46 -10.39 -2.94 2.92
C MET A 46 -11.43 -3.10 4.03
N THR A 47 -11.75 -2.04 4.76
CA THR A 47 -12.47 -2.13 6.03
C THR A 47 -13.88 -1.56 6.02
N ALA A 48 -14.17 -0.54 5.19
CA ALA A 48 -15.41 0.22 5.31
C ALA A 48 -16.34 0.14 4.10
N LEU A 49 -15.84 -0.21 2.91
CA LEU A 49 -16.74 -0.42 1.78
C LEU A 49 -17.65 -1.62 2.04
N PRO A 50 -18.98 -1.45 1.99
CA PRO A 50 -19.91 -2.54 2.28
C PRO A 50 -19.86 -3.62 1.20
N GLY A 51 -19.78 -4.88 1.62
CA GLY A 51 -19.62 -6.03 0.74
C GLY A 51 -18.22 -6.66 0.79
N THR A 52 -17.22 -6.08 1.47
CA THR A 52 -15.87 -6.69 1.54
C THR A 52 -15.86 -7.87 2.51
N PRO A 53 -15.56 -9.11 2.06
CA PRO A 53 -15.39 -10.25 2.95
C PRO A 53 -14.04 -10.12 3.66
N GLN A 54 -14.05 -9.83 4.95
CA GLN A 54 -12.83 -9.61 5.72
C GLN A 54 -12.82 -10.54 6.93
N ILE A 55 -11.71 -11.23 7.19
CA ILE A 55 -11.63 -12.24 8.27
C ILE A 55 -12.07 -11.66 9.63
N GLN A 56 -11.69 -10.42 9.94
CA GLN A 56 -12.08 -9.74 11.19
C GLN A 56 -13.59 -9.50 11.31
N ASN A 57 -14.29 -9.30 10.18
CA ASN A 57 -15.74 -9.10 10.16
C ASN A 57 -16.50 -10.42 9.92
N ALA A 58 -15.86 -11.41 9.31
CA ALA A 58 -16.45 -12.70 8.96
C ALA A 58 -16.58 -13.67 10.13
N ILE A 59 -15.71 -13.59 11.13
CA ILE A 59 -15.81 -14.39 12.35
C ILE A 59 -17.10 -14.07 13.14
N PRO A 60 -17.46 -12.79 13.40
CA PRO A 60 -18.66 -12.47 14.17
C PRO A 60 -19.98 -12.46 13.37
N MET A 61 -19.98 -12.31 12.04
CA MET A 61 -21.20 -12.26 11.21
C MET A 61 -22.20 -13.40 11.50
N PRO A 62 -21.78 -14.68 11.57
CA PRO A 62 -22.68 -15.78 11.92
C PRO A 62 -23.27 -15.68 13.33
N PHE A 63 -22.52 -15.14 14.30
CA PHE A 63 -22.97 -14.98 15.69
C PHE A 63 -24.03 -13.88 15.83
N PHE A 64 -23.96 -12.82 15.01
CA PHE A 64 -24.91 -11.71 15.03
C PHE A 64 -26.04 -11.85 13.98
N GLY A 65 -26.06 -12.92 13.17
CA GLY A 65 -27.04 -13.10 12.11
C GLY A 65 -26.96 -12.04 11.01
N THR A 66 -25.79 -11.41 10.83
CA THR A 66 -25.56 -10.33 9.85
C THR A 66 -24.81 -10.84 8.62
N ASN A 67 -24.89 -10.10 7.52
CA ASN A 67 -24.15 -10.38 6.29
C ASN A 67 -23.19 -9.22 5.94
N THR A 68 -22.36 -9.40 4.90
CA THR A 68 -21.38 -8.39 4.45
C THR A 68 -21.99 -7.07 3.99
N TYR A 69 -23.31 -7.02 3.83
CA TYR A 69 -24.09 -5.85 3.43
C TYR A 69 -25.00 -5.32 4.54
N ALA A 70 -24.88 -5.79 5.79
CA ALA A 70 -25.83 -5.46 6.86
C ALA A 70 -25.82 -3.97 7.28
N ALA A 71 -24.76 -3.22 6.99
CA ALA A 71 -24.64 -1.80 7.36
C ALA A 71 -24.04 -0.94 6.23
N PRO A 72 -24.70 -0.84 5.05
CA PRO A 72 -24.12 -0.22 3.87
C PRO A 72 -23.97 1.30 4.02
N THR A 73 -24.95 1.95 4.64
CA THR A 73 -24.95 3.40 4.88
C THR A 73 -23.83 3.82 5.83
N ILE A 74 -23.61 3.06 6.92
CA ILE A 74 -22.55 3.33 7.88
C ILE A 74 -21.17 3.06 7.27
N GLY A 75 -21.04 2.00 6.46
CA GLY A 75 -19.81 1.69 5.74
C GLY A 75 -19.40 2.80 4.75
N ILE A 76 -20.37 3.37 4.02
CA ILE A 76 -20.10 4.51 3.12
C ILE A 76 -19.62 5.73 3.91
N ILE A 77 -20.29 6.07 5.02
CA ILE A 77 -19.89 7.20 5.86
C ILE A 77 -18.48 6.99 6.43
N ALA A 78 -18.20 5.81 6.98
CA ALA A 78 -16.88 5.47 7.50
C ALA A 78 -15.79 5.51 6.40
N SER A 79 -16.12 5.06 5.18
CA SER A 79 -15.21 5.12 4.03
C SER A 79 -14.85 6.56 3.66
N ILE A 80 -15.85 7.44 3.62
CA ILE A 80 -15.65 8.88 3.33
C ILE A 80 -14.77 9.52 4.40
N ILE A 81 -15.02 9.23 5.67
CA ILE A 81 -14.24 9.79 6.79
C ILE A 81 -12.78 9.34 6.71
N MET A 82 -12.52 8.04 6.52
CA MET A 82 -11.16 7.53 6.41
C MET A 82 -10.43 8.05 5.17
N PHE A 83 -11.10 8.11 4.02
CA PHE A 83 -10.53 8.66 2.80
C PHE A 83 -10.16 10.13 2.99
N SER A 84 -11.11 10.94 3.50
CA SER A 84 -10.91 12.37 3.69
C SER A 84 -9.84 12.65 4.74
N GLY A 85 -9.89 11.98 5.90
CA GLY A 85 -8.89 12.14 6.96
C GLY A 85 -7.49 11.70 6.51
N GLY A 86 -7.41 10.60 5.76
CA GLY A 86 -6.18 10.10 5.17
C GLY A 86 -5.52 11.07 4.20
N ILE A 87 -6.32 11.60 3.26
CA ILE A 87 -5.87 12.59 2.29
C ILE A 87 -5.46 13.90 2.97
N LEU A 88 -6.25 14.37 3.94
CA LEU A 88 -5.91 15.57 4.71
C LEU A 88 -4.59 15.41 5.45
N TRP A 89 -4.36 14.27 6.09
CA TRP A 89 -3.11 13.99 6.78
C TRP A 89 -1.92 13.90 5.82
N LEU A 90 -2.05 13.19 4.69
CA LEU A 90 -1.00 13.13 3.68
C LEU A 90 -0.67 14.52 3.14
N ASN A 91 -1.68 15.33 2.78
CA ASN A 91 -1.47 16.69 2.32
C ASN A 91 -0.78 17.57 3.37
N HIS A 92 -1.14 17.42 4.64
CA HIS A 92 -0.45 18.10 5.75
C HIS A 92 1.02 17.69 5.82
N ARG A 93 1.34 16.40 5.70
CA ARG A 93 2.72 15.91 5.67
C ARG A 93 3.50 16.39 4.44
N VAL A 94 2.88 16.40 3.25
CA VAL A 94 3.48 16.95 2.04
C VAL A 94 3.86 18.42 2.24
N LYS A 95 2.96 19.21 2.84
CA LYS A 95 3.22 20.63 3.12
C LYS A 95 4.38 20.83 4.10
N ASN A 96 4.45 20.04 5.17
CA ASN A 96 5.51 20.13 6.17
C ASN A 96 6.88 19.68 5.65
N LEU A 97 6.89 18.80 4.65
CA LEU A 97 8.10 18.18 4.10
C LEU A 97 8.46 18.71 2.71
N LYS A 98 7.86 19.82 2.30
CA LYS A 98 8.14 20.46 1.00
C LYS A 98 9.62 20.78 0.80
N THR A 99 10.36 21.04 1.88
CA THR A 99 11.78 21.38 1.85
C THR A 99 12.70 20.18 1.64
N GLU A 100 12.24 18.94 1.91
CA GLU A 100 13.02 17.72 1.62
C GLU A 100 13.03 17.39 0.12
N GLY A 101 11.93 17.71 -0.59
CA GLY A 101 11.73 17.28 -1.98
C GLY A 101 11.70 15.75 -2.14
N PHE A 102 11.81 15.25 -3.37
CA PHE A 102 11.85 13.80 -3.63
C PHE A 102 13.14 13.13 -3.08
N GLY A 103 14.23 13.90 -2.95
CA GLY A 103 15.55 13.43 -2.55
C GLY A 103 16.34 12.76 -3.69
N ASN A 104 17.67 12.74 -3.58
CA ASN A 104 18.56 11.97 -4.47
C ASN A 104 18.63 10.53 -3.98
N TYR A 105 17.61 9.74 -4.31
CA TYR A 105 17.69 8.29 -4.14
C TYR A 105 18.30 7.67 -5.40
N PRO A 106 19.34 6.82 -5.30
CA PRO A 106 19.82 6.07 -6.44
C PRO A 106 18.65 5.27 -7.03
N GLU A 107 18.58 5.23 -8.36
CA GLU A 107 17.58 4.46 -9.08
C GLU A 107 17.82 2.97 -8.81
N GLU A 108 17.10 2.41 -7.84
CA GLU A 108 17.04 0.95 -7.64
C GLU A 108 16.14 0.31 -8.71
N ILE A 109 16.47 0.53 -9.97
CA ILE A 109 15.98 -0.27 -11.10
C ILE A 109 17.15 -0.46 -12.05
N ASP A 110 18.20 -1.13 -11.59
CA ASP A 110 19.10 -1.87 -12.46
C ASP A 110 19.13 -3.32 -11.96
N SER A 111 18.31 -4.13 -12.61
CA SER A 111 18.37 -5.59 -12.48
C SER A 111 19.40 -6.23 -13.43
N ASP A 112 20.14 -5.45 -14.22
CA ASP A 112 21.10 -6.00 -15.18
C ASP A 112 22.55 -6.09 -14.65
N ASP A 113 22.91 -5.36 -13.59
CA ASP A 113 24.31 -5.33 -13.11
C ASP A 113 24.67 -6.42 -12.07
N LYS A 114 23.70 -7.23 -11.62
CA LYS A 114 23.96 -8.31 -10.65
C LYS A 114 24.47 -9.61 -11.26
N GLU A 115 24.51 -9.71 -12.58
CA GLU A 115 24.99 -10.92 -13.27
C GLU A 115 26.53 -11.01 -13.29
N ASN A 116 27.23 -9.87 -13.20
CA ASN A 116 28.69 -9.81 -13.34
C ASN A 116 29.50 -10.03 -12.05
N ASN A 117 28.85 -10.24 -10.89
CA ASN A 117 29.56 -10.34 -9.61
C ASN A 117 28.96 -11.40 -8.66
N LEU A 118 28.49 -12.52 -9.22
CA LEU A 118 28.04 -13.65 -8.41
C LEU A 118 29.25 -14.40 -7.83
N PRO A 119 29.28 -14.68 -6.51
CA PRO A 119 30.32 -15.52 -5.94
C PRO A 119 30.26 -16.92 -6.59
N ILE A 120 31.43 -17.51 -6.86
CA ILE A 120 31.55 -18.88 -7.39
C ILE A 120 30.65 -19.80 -6.56
N PHE A 121 29.92 -20.69 -7.23
CA PHE A 121 28.92 -21.60 -6.66
C PHE A 121 29.27 -22.18 -5.27
N ALA A 122 30.54 -22.53 -5.03
CA ALA A 122 31.03 -23.00 -3.74
C ALA A 122 30.85 -22.00 -2.58
N LYS A 123 31.06 -20.69 -2.79
CA LYS A 123 30.85 -19.64 -1.78
C LYS A 123 29.37 -19.41 -1.46
N ALA A 124 28.47 -19.75 -2.39
CA ALA A 124 27.02 -19.62 -2.18
C ALA A 124 26.43 -20.73 -1.28
N ILE A 125 27.13 -21.87 -1.14
CA ILE A 125 26.69 -23.01 -0.32
C ILE A 125 27.12 -22.88 1.16
N LEU A 126 28.13 -22.07 1.46
CA LEU A 126 28.67 -21.88 2.82
C LEU A 126 27.62 -21.59 3.93
N PRO A 127 26.57 -20.78 3.72
CA PRO A 127 25.57 -20.51 4.76
C PRO A 127 24.52 -21.62 4.96
N ILE A 128 24.54 -22.67 4.14
CA ILE A 128 23.59 -23.79 4.19
C ILE A 128 24.20 -25.00 4.93
N LEU A 129 25.53 -25.08 5.04
CA LEU A 129 26.28 -26.07 5.82
C LEU A 129 26.61 -25.54 7.22
#